data_AF-F3YVQ0-F1
#
_entry.id   AF-F3YVQ0-F1
#
_cell.length_a   1.000
_cell.length_b   1.000
_cell.length_c   1.000
_cell.angle_alpha   90.00
_cell.angle_beta   90.00
_cell.angle_gamma   90.00
#
_symmetry.space_group_name_H-M   'P 1'
#
loop_
_entity.id
_entity.type
_entity.pdbx_description
1 polymer ?
#
loop_
_entity_poly.entity_id
_entity_poly.type
_entity_poly.pdbx_seq_one_letter_code
_entity_poly.pdbx_strand_id
1 'polypeptide(L)'
;MKTYLGAVLCLLLLLNAHASCAEGNIPAKQAKEQGISGGLLERIESISSFLIKDRPHGAHSYWITENPSERTFSSAMEISFSDGPEFAYMFATKDRFKDEDWISSGYVRIWYSPKNFVQTMGDFTEFKYMGTLSKDIVMMKKEDASLIFYLMPAGDGTIVIKRE
;
A
#
# COMPACT_ATOMS: atom_id res chain seq x y z
N MET A 1 -24.07 -9.56 50.92
CA MET A 1 -23.68 -8.37 50.16
C MET A 1 -22.21 -8.48 49.69
N LYS A 2 -21.84 -9.50 48.91
CA LYS A 2 -20.45 -9.73 48.42
C LYS A 2 -20.37 -10.54 47.11
N THR A 3 -21.42 -10.54 46.28
CA THR A 3 -21.50 -11.45 45.11
C THR A 3 -21.83 -10.77 43.77
N TYR A 4 -21.99 -9.45 43.71
CA TYR A 4 -22.33 -8.75 42.46
C TYR A 4 -21.19 -7.97 41.80
N LEU A 5 -20.00 -7.90 42.44
CA LEU A 5 -18.90 -7.06 41.95
C LEU A 5 -18.06 -7.72 40.83
N GLY A 6 -18.04 -9.06 40.75
CA GLY A 6 -17.26 -9.79 39.74
C GLY A 6 -17.88 -9.78 38.34
N ALA A 7 -19.21 -9.76 38.24
CA ALA A 7 -19.91 -9.81 36.96
C ALA A 7 -19.84 -8.48 36.17
N VAL A 8 -19.68 -7.35 36.86
CA VAL A 8 -19.62 -6.02 36.23
C VAL A 8 -18.25 -5.76 35.58
N LEU A 9 -17.17 -6.37 36.11
CA LEU A 9 -15.82 -6.15 35.61
C LEU A 9 -15.54 -6.88 34.29
N CYS A 10 -16.15 -8.05 34.06
CA CYS A 10 -16.07 -8.76 32.77
C CYS A 10 -16.84 -8.04 31.65
N LEU A 11 -17.89 -7.28 31.98
CA LEU A 11 -18.69 -6.57 30.98
C LEU A 11 -17.97 -5.32 30.43
N LEU A 12 -17.09 -4.70 31.24
CA LEU A 12 -16.32 -3.51 30.85
C LEU A 12 -15.12 -3.82 29.95
N LEU A 13 -14.59 -5.05 29.97
CA LEU A 13 -13.49 -5.47 29.10
C LEU A 13 -13.95 -5.84 27.67
N LEU A 14 -15.26 -6.01 27.45
CA LEU A 14 -15.84 -6.30 26.12
C LEU A 14 -16.16 -5.03 25.31
N LEU A 15 -16.06 -3.83 25.91
CA LEU A 15 -16.42 -2.56 25.26
C LEU A 15 -15.25 -1.87 24.53
N ASN A 16 -14.03 -2.43 24.57
CA ASN A 16 -12.88 -1.87 23.86
C ASN A 16 -12.57 -2.53 22.52
N ALA A 17 -13.53 -3.28 21.95
CA ALA A 17 -13.53 -3.50 20.50
C ALA A 17 -13.91 -2.17 19.83
N HIS A 18 -12.98 -1.21 19.86
CA HIS A 18 -12.96 -0.13 18.90
C HIS A 18 -12.81 -0.85 17.56
N ALA A 19 -13.95 -1.06 16.90
CA ALA A 19 -13.96 -1.02 15.46
C ALA A 19 -13.31 0.31 15.11
N SER A 20 -11.99 0.28 14.90
CA SER A 20 -11.30 1.25 14.10
C SER A 20 -11.91 1.08 12.71
N CYS A 21 -13.11 1.63 12.55
CA CYS A 21 -13.76 1.79 11.27
C CYS A 21 -12.70 2.42 10.40
N ALA A 22 -12.36 1.73 9.30
CA ALA A 22 -11.39 2.17 8.33
C ALA A 22 -11.52 3.68 8.16
N GLU A 23 -10.52 4.44 8.62
CA GLU A 23 -10.47 5.85 8.28
C GLU A 23 -10.59 5.88 6.76
N GLY A 24 -11.57 6.60 6.22
CA GLY A 24 -11.73 6.71 4.78
C GLY A 24 -10.39 7.14 4.17
N ASN A 25 -10.17 6.79 2.90
CA ASN A 25 -8.92 7.00 2.15
C ASN A 25 -7.96 8.07 2.73
N ILE A 26 -7.04 7.65 3.61
CA ILE A 26 -6.18 8.54 4.38
C ILE A 26 -5.27 9.39 3.47
N PRO A 27 -4.64 8.85 2.40
CA PRO A 27 -3.87 9.66 1.45
C PRO A 27 -4.69 10.78 0.80
N ALA A 28 -5.92 10.49 0.34
CA ALA A 28 -6.77 11.50 -0.28
C ALA A 28 -7.21 12.57 0.72
N LYS A 29 -7.55 12.17 1.96
CA LYS A 29 -7.85 13.09 3.05
C LYS A 29 -6.67 14.03 3.34
N GLN A 30 -5.48 13.46 3.53
CA GLN A 30 -4.25 14.24 3.78
C GLN A 30 -3.95 15.19 2.61
N ALA A 31 -4.10 14.76 1.35
CA ALA A 31 -3.90 15.61 0.18
C ALA A 31 -4.87 16.81 0.18
N LYS A 32 -6.16 16.56 0.40
CA LYS A 32 -7.21 17.59 0.43
C LYS A 32 -6.99 18.61 1.55
N GLU A 33 -6.62 18.14 2.75
CA GLU A 33 -6.32 19.01 3.90
C GLU A 33 -5.12 19.94 3.65
N GLN A 34 -4.26 19.60 2.68
CA GLN A 34 -3.07 20.37 2.30
C GLN A 34 -3.30 21.23 1.06
N GLY A 35 -4.56 21.39 0.63
CA GLY A 35 -4.93 22.25 -0.49
C GLY A 35 -4.64 21.65 -1.87
N ILE A 36 -4.34 20.34 -1.96
CA ILE A 36 -4.28 19.65 -3.24
C ILE A 36 -5.71 19.50 -3.80
N SER A 37 -5.88 19.83 -5.07
CA SER A 37 -7.18 19.87 -5.74
C SER A 37 -7.08 19.43 -7.21
N GLY A 38 -8.24 19.33 -7.87
CA GLY A 38 -8.34 19.00 -9.31
C GLY A 38 -7.87 17.59 -9.64
N GLY A 39 -7.40 17.39 -10.88
CA GLY A 39 -7.02 16.07 -11.38
C GLY A 39 -5.92 15.36 -10.57
N LEU A 40 -5.06 16.11 -9.88
CA LEU A 40 -4.07 15.51 -8.97
C LEU A 40 -4.75 14.83 -7.77
N LEU A 41 -5.73 15.50 -7.13
CA LEU A 41 -6.48 14.92 -6.02
C LEU A 41 -7.26 13.68 -6.46
N GLU A 42 -7.96 13.77 -7.61
CA GLU A 42 -8.71 12.64 -8.18
C GLU A 42 -7.80 11.43 -8.44
N ARG A 43 -6.59 11.68 -8.96
CA ARG A 43 -5.61 10.61 -9.19
C ARG A 43 -5.12 10.01 -7.88
N ILE A 44 -4.85 10.84 -6.86
CA ILE A 44 -4.44 10.36 -5.54
C ILE A 44 -5.52 9.45 -4.98
N GLU A 45 -6.78 9.90 -4.97
CA GLU A 45 -7.93 9.15 -4.47
C GLU A 45 -8.15 7.84 -5.23
N SER A 46 -8.02 7.86 -6.55
CA SER A 46 -8.16 6.66 -7.38
C SER A 46 -7.13 5.58 -7.04
N ILE A 47 -5.83 5.94 -6.99
CA ILE A 47 -4.75 4.97 -6.72
C ILE A 47 -4.84 4.43 -5.29
N SER A 48 -5.00 5.33 -4.31
CA SER A 48 -5.07 4.93 -2.91
C SER A 48 -6.31 4.07 -2.64
N SER A 49 -7.47 4.39 -3.21
CA SER A 49 -8.66 3.54 -3.10
C SER A 49 -8.45 2.15 -3.72
N PHE A 50 -7.76 2.08 -4.86
CA PHE A 50 -7.42 0.80 -5.49
C PHE A 50 -6.50 -0.07 -4.60
N LEU A 51 -5.51 0.55 -3.96
CA LEU A 51 -4.55 -0.13 -3.09
C LEU A 51 -5.19 -0.60 -1.78
N ILE A 52 -5.89 0.31 -1.11
CA ILE A 52 -6.47 0.11 0.22
C ILE A 52 -7.73 -0.78 0.13
N LYS A 53 -8.63 -0.48 -0.81
CA LYS A 53 -10.00 -1.01 -0.87
C LYS A 53 -10.72 -0.78 0.47
N ASP A 54 -11.26 -1.82 1.09
CA ASP A 54 -11.95 -1.76 2.39
C ASP A 54 -11.07 -2.30 3.54
N ARG A 55 -9.75 -2.32 3.38
CA ARG A 55 -8.85 -2.92 4.38
C ARG A 55 -8.44 -1.92 5.46
N PRO A 56 -8.18 -2.38 6.70
CA PRO A 56 -7.48 -1.58 7.70
C PRO A 56 -6.14 -1.11 7.14
N HIS A 57 -5.84 0.17 7.34
CA HIS A 57 -4.65 0.79 6.79
C HIS A 57 -4.26 2.03 7.60
N GLY A 58 -2.98 2.40 7.50
CA GLY A 58 -2.44 3.68 7.92
C GLY A 58 -1.67 4.32 6.77
N ALA A 59 -1.53 5.65 6.77
CA ALA A 59 -0.76 6.35 5.74
C ALA A 59 0.03 7.53 6.29
N HIS A 60 1.23 7.72 5.74
CA HIS A 60 2.07 8.89 5.96
C HIS A 60 2.46 9.50 4.61
N SER A 61 1.92 10.69 4.34
CA SER A 61 2.08 11.37 3.05
C SER A 61 3.08 12.53 3.09
N TYR A 62 3.64 12.82 1.93
CA TYR A 62 4.63 13.87 1.70
C TYR A 62 4.19 14.72 0.51
N TRP A 63 4.38 16.03 0.59
CA TRP A 63 4.04 16.98 -0.46
C TRP A 63 4.95 18.21 -0.39
N ILE A 64 4.98 18.97 -1.49
CA ILE A 64 5.59 20.30 -1.53
C ILE A 64 4.49 21.32 -1.18
N THR A 65 4.76 22.20 -0.22
CA THR A 65 3.77 23.19 0.26
C THR A 65 3.52 24.33 -0.73
N GLU A 66 4.49 24.65 -1.58
CA GLU A 66 4.36 25.66 -2.62
C GLU A 66 3.66 25.09 -3.86
N ASN A 67 2.47 25.63 -4.17
CA ASN A 67 1.63 25.19 -5.28
C ASN A 67 1.38 23.66 -5.26
N PRO A 68 0.77 23.13 -4.18
CA PRO A 68 0.75 21.69 -3.91
C PRO A 68 0.04 20.88 -5.02
N SER A 69 -0.97 21.46 -5.68
CA SER A 69 -1.66 20.85 -6.83
C SER A 69 -0.80 20.72 -8.11
N GLU A 70 0.35 21.38 -8.16
CA GLU A 70 1.26 21.44 -9.30
C GLU A 70 2.58 20.68 -9.06
N ARG A 71 2.63 19.92 -7.97
CA ARG A 71 3.83 19.24 -7.46
C ARG A 71 3.55 17.76 -7.17
N THR A 72 4.61 17.02 -6.89
CA THR A 72 4.49 15.62 -6.51
C THR A 72 3.87 15.49 -5.12
N PHE A 73 2.87 14.62 -5.05
CA PHE A 73 2.37 14.03 -3.81
C PHE A 73 2.85 12.58 -3.73
N SER A 74 3.26 12.15 -2.55
CA SER A 74 3.68 10.79 -2.28
C SER A 74 3.02 10.28 -1.00
N SER A 75 2.74 8.98 -0.92
CA SER A 75 2.23 8.37 0.32
C SER A 75 2.82 7.00 0.55
N ALA A 76 3.30 6.78 1.77
CA ALA A 76 3.67 5.46 2.30
C ALA A 76 2.51 4.93 3.14
N MET A 77 2.07 3.71 2.87
CA MET A 77 0.92 3.09 3.49
C MET A 77 1.29 1.73 4.06
N GLU A 78 0.74 1.41 5.23
CA GLU A 78 0.64 0.05 5.73
C GLU A 78 -0.80 -0.41 5.50
N ILE A 79 -0.99 -1.56 4.84
CA ILE A 79 -2.31 -2.11 4.54
C ILE A 79 -2.36 -3.52 5.13
N SER A 80 -3.32 -3.79 6.01
CA SER A 80 -3.43 -5.08 6.68
C SER A 80 -4.17 -6.10 5.81
N PHE A 81 -3.55 -7.26 5.58
CA PHE A 81 -4.17 -8.45 5.00
C PHE A 81 -4.18 -9.59 6.02
N SER A 82 -4.96 -10.63 5.73
CA SER A 82 -5.07 -11.81 6.61
C SER A 82 -3.77 -12.61 6.71
N ASP A 83 -2.91 -12.53 5.69
CA ASP A 83 -1.62 -13.20 5.57
C ASP A 83 -0.42 -12.31 5.95
N GLY A 84 -0.68 -11.08 6.38
CA GLY A 84 0.33 -10.14 6.86
C GLY A 84 0.08 -8.70 6.39
N PRO A 85 0.79 -7.72 6.94
CA PRO A 85 0.75 -6.37 6.41
C PRO A 85 1.52 -6.28 5.09
N GLU A 86 1.06 -5.41 4.21
CA GLU A 86 1.83 -4.96 3.07
C GLU A 86 2.20 -3.48 3.21
N PHE A 87 3.42 -3.16 2.80
CA PHE A 87 3.86 -1.79 2.59
C PHE A 87 3.54 -1.38 1.16
N ALA A 88 2.81 -0.29 0.98
CA ALA A 88 2.55 0.30 -0.32
C ALA A 88 3.12 1.72 -0.38
N TYR A 89 3.79 2.05 -1.48
CA TYR A 89 4.22 3.42 -1.74
C TYR A 89 3.62 3.88 -3.07
N MET A 90 3.00 5.05 -3.08
CA MET A 90 2.45 5.66 -4.28
C MET A 90 2.96 7.08 -4.46
N PHE A 91 2.96 7.54 -5.71
CA PHE A 91 3.15 8.94 -6.05
C PHE A 91 2.20 9.37 -7.16
N ALA A 92 1.87 10.65 -7.18
CA ALA A 92 1.19 11.32 -8.27
C ALA A 92 1.79 12.71 -8.46
N THR A 93 1.99 13.13 -9.70
CA THR A 93 2.54 14.44 -10.04
C THR A 93 1.92 14.95 -11.32
N LYS A 94 1.67 16.25 -11.39
CA LYS A 94 1.34 16.89 -12.65
C LYS A 94 2.56 16.84 -13.57
N ASP A 95 2.36 16.38 -14.80
CA ASP A 95 3.38 16.38 -15.84
C ASP A 95 3.39 17.75 -16.51
N ARG A 96 4.54 18.41 -16.48
CA ARG A 96 4.70 19.79 -16.97
C ARG A 96 5.01 19.84 -18.47
N PHE A 97 5.23 18.68 -19.10
CA PHE A 97 5.67 18.56 -20.49
C PHE A 97 4.60 17.97 -21.41
N LYS A 98 3.42 17.65 -20.86
CA LYS A 98 2.25 17.14 -21.59
C LYS A 98 1.10 18.15 -21.52
N ASP A 99 0.03 17.88 -22.26
CA ASP A 99 -1.19 18.69 -22.27
C ASP A 99 -1.64 19.08 -20.85
N GLU A 100 -2.32 20.23 -20.76
CA GLU A 100 -2.91 20.71 -19.51
C GLU A 100 -3.69 19.57 -18.85
N ASP A 101 -3.33 19.27 -17.61
CA ASP A 101 -3.94 18.26 -16.72
C ASP A 101 -3.45 16.80 -16.82
N TRP A 102 -2.39 16.49 -17.56
CA TRP A 102 -1.79 15.14 -17.46
C TRP A 102 -1.17 14.88 -16.09
N ILE A 103 -1.62 13.81 -15.40
CA ILE A 103 -1.04 13.35 -14.14
C ILE A 103 -0.24 12.06 -14.36
N SER A 104 1.06 12.14 -14.11
CA SER A 104 1.95 10.97 -14.04
C SER A 104 1.88 10.38 -12.62
N SER A 105 1.78 9.06 -12.53
CA SER A 105 1.60 8.39 -11.25
C SER A 105 2.14 6.97 -11.29
N GLY A 106 2.38 6.40 -10.12
CA GLY A 106 2.82 5.03 -9.99
C GLY A 106 2.76 4.57 -8.55
N TYR A 107 2.82 3.27 -8.36
CA TYR A 107 2.86 2.68 -7.03
C TYR A 107 3.72 1.40 -7.02
N VAL A 108 4.08 0.98 -5.82
CA VAL A 108 4.74 -0.30 -5.55
C VAL A 108 4.12 -0.90 -4.30
N ARG A 109 3.95 -2.22 -4.29
CA ARG A 109 3.57 -2.99 -3.11
C ARG A 109 4.71 -3.91 -2.71
N ILE A 110 4.97 -4.01 -1.42
CA ILE A 110 6.06 -4.76 -0.84
C ILE A 110 5.51 -5.55 0.35
N TRP A 111 5.79 -6.84 0.40
CA TRP A 111 5.45 -7.66 1.57
C TRP A 111 6.50 -8.72 1.82
N TYR A 112 6.48 -9.24 3.05
CA TYR A 112 7.31 -10.34 3.45
C TYR A 112 6.51 -11.65 3.35
N SER A 113 7.03 -12.59 2.59
CA SER A 113 6.59 -13.97 2.59
C SER A 113 7.44 -14.75 3.61
N PRO A 114 6.82 -15.49 4.55
CA PRO A 114 7.56 -16.37 5.45
C PRO A 114 8.12 -17.61 4.75
N LYS A 115 7.74 -17.84 3.48
CA LYS A 115 8.31 -18.90 2.66
C LYS A 115 9.69 -18.49 2.18
N ASN A 116 10.62 -19.46 2.15
CA ASN A 116 11.92 -19.23 1.54
C ASN A 116 11.80 -18.90 0.05
N PHE A 117 12.89 -18.45 -0.56
CA PHE A 117 12.90 -17.99 -1.95
C PHE A 117 12.31 -19.00 -2.95
N VAL A 118 12.71 -20.26 -2.86
CA VAL A 118 12.28 -21.33 -3.79
C VAL A 118 10.78 -21.61 -3.63
N GLN A 119 10.31 -21.67 -2.39
CA GLN A 119 8.89 -21.86 -2.08
C GLN A 119 8.04 -20.68 -2.55
N THR A 120 8.51 -19.45 -2.32
CA THR A 120 7.83 -18.23 -2.79
C THR A 120 7.76 -18.21 -4.31
N MET A 121 8.85 -18.54 -5.02
CA MET A 121 8.86 -18.64 -6.48
C MET A 121 7.85 -19.68 -7.00
N GLY A 122 7.61 -20.76 -6.25
CA GLY A 122 6.59 -21.76 -6.54
C GLY A 122 5.15 -21.24 -6.51
N ASP A 123 4.88 -20.10 -5.85
CA ASP A 123 3.56 -19.45 -5.89
C ASP A 123 3.35 -18.63 -7.17
N PHE A 124 4.41 -18.41 -7.95
CA PHE A 124 4.39 -17.60 -9.19
C PHE A 124 4.52 -18.46 -10.46
N THR A 125 3.97 -19.68 -10.47
CA THR A 125 4.09 -20.61 -11.62
C THR A 125 3.46 -20.09 -12.92
N GLU A 126 2.52 -19.16 -12.85
CA GLU A 126 1.94 -18.51 -14.02
C GLU A 126 2.80 -17.36 -14.58
N PHE A 127 3.93 -17.06 -13.93
CA PHE A 127 4.85 -15.99 -14.32
C PHE A 127 6.11 -16.57 -14.97
N LYS A 128 6.61 -15.88 -16.00
CA LYS A 128 7.90 -16.20 -16.62
C LYS A 128 9.04 -15.57 -15.85
N TYR A 129 10.07 -16.36 -15.61
CA TYR A 129 11.37 -15.86 -15.17
C TYR A 129 11.96 -14.93 -16.24
N MET A 130 12.27 -13.70 -15.84
CA MET A 130 12.84 -12.66 -16.71
C MET A 130 14.35 -12.52 -16.55
N GLY A 131 14.94 -13.13 -15.52
CA GLY A 131 16.33 -12.93 -15.14
C GLY A 131 16.48 -12.48 -13.69
N THR A 132 17.71 -12.09 -13.37
CA THR A 132 18.09 -11.51 -12.08
C THR A 132 18.47 -10.06 -12.31
N LEU A 133 18.05 -9.15 -11.42
CA LEU A 133 18.35 -7.71 -11.55
C LEU A 133 19.87 -7.44 -11.50
N SER A 134 20.58 -8.12 -10.60
CA SER A 134 22.05 -8.10 -10.52
C SER A 134 22.60 -9.42 -9.99
N LYS A 135 22.22 -9.79 -8.75
CA LYS A 135 22.71 -11.02 -8.11
C LYS A 135 21.62 -11.83 -7.42
N ASP A 136 20.91 -11.22 -6.48
CA ASP A 136 20.03 -11.98 -5.57
C ASP A 136 18.53 -11.68 -5.78
N ILE A 137 18.19 -10.71 -6.63
CA ILE A 137 16.78 -10.31 -6.88
C ILE A 137 16.31 -10.90 -8.21
N VAL A 138 15.39 -11.85 -8.15
CA VAL A 138 14.79 -12.48 -9.33
C VAL A 138 13.58 -11.70 -9.82
N MET A 139 13.46 -11.55 -11.13
CA MET A 139 12.34 -10.89 -11.79
C MET A 139 11.41 -11.91 -12.43
N MET A 140 10.11 -11.79 -12.17
CA MET A 140 9.07 -12.62 -12.73
C MET A 140 8.03 -11.72 -13.43
N LYS A 141 7.59 -12.07 -14.63
CA LYS A 141 6.61 -11.27 -15.40
C LYS A 141 5.50 -12.15 -15.96
N LYS A 142 4.27 -11.63 -15.95
CA LYS A 142 3.13 -12.26 -16.64
C LYS A 142 3.16 -11.89 -18.12
N GLU A 143 3.07 -12.87 -19.01
CA GLU A 143 3.24 -12.65 -20.47
C GLU A 143 2.37 -11.51 -21.01
N ASP A 144 1.10 -11.51 -20.63
CA ASP A 144 0.09 -10.63 -21.19
C ASP A 144 -0.18 -9.39 -20.33
N ALA A 145 0.69 -9.09 -19.35
CA ALA A 145 0.51 -7.94 -18.48
C ALA A 145 1.83 -7.19 -18.23
N SER A 146 1.70 -5.90 -17.89
CA SER A 146 2.81 -5.08 -17.39
C SER A 146 3.17 -5.39 -15.92
N LEU A 147 2.61 -6.48 -15.37
CA LEU A 147 2.81 -6.91 -14.00
C LEU A 147 4.17 -7.62 -13.84
N ILE A 148 5.03 -7.04 -13.01
CA ILE A 148 6.35 -7.57 -12.66
C ILE A 148 6.43 -7.78 -11.15
N PHE A 149 6.93 -8.95 -10.75
CA PHE A 149 7.33 -9.26 -9.39
C PHE A 149 8.84 -9.31 -9.29
N TYR A 150 9.39 -8.76 -8.21
CA TYR A 150 10.77 -8.92 -7.81
C TYR A 150 10.81 -9.72 -6.52
N LEU A 151 11.57 -10.80 -6.51
CA LEU A 151 11.71 -11.71 -5.38
C LEU A 151 13.13 -11.57 -4.82
N MET A 152 13.24 -11.12 -3.57
CA MET A 152 14.50 -10.89 -2.88
C MET A 152 14.57 -11.77 -1.62
N PRO A 153 15.51 -12.72 -1.53
CA PRO A 153 15.74 -13.49 -0.29
C PRO A 153 15.98 -12.56 0.90
N ALA A 154 15.39 -12.88 2.05
CA ALA A 154 15.51 -12.09 3.28
C ALA A 154 15.45 -12.98 4.52
N GLY A 155 16.62 -13.38 5.03
CA GLY A 155 16.73 -14.36 6.12
C GLY A 155 16.10 -15.69 5.69
N ASP A 156 15.15 -16.19 6.50
CA ASP A 156 14.42 -17.42 6.21
C ASP A 156 13.25 -17.24 5.23
N GLY A 157 12.93 -15.99 4.86
CA GLY A 157 11.79 -15.67 4.00
C GLY A 157 12.18 -14.92 2.73
N THR A 158 11.19 -14.28 2.11
CA THR A 158 11.34 -13.59 0.84
C THR A 158 10.59 -12.26 0.86
N ILE A 159 11.28 -11.17 0.54
CA ILE A 159 10.61 -9.90 0.23
C ILE A 159 10.10 -9.98 -1.21
N VAL A 160 8.81 -9.73 -1.38
CA VAL A 160 8.16 -9.66 -2.67
C VAL A 160 7.82 -8.22 -2.96
N ILE A 161 8.23 -7.75 -4.14
CA ILE A 161 7.97 -6.39 -4.63
C ILE A 161 7.12 -6.54 -5.89
N LYS A 162 5.95 -5.92 -5.91
CA LYS A 162 5.01 -5.94 -7.03
C LYS A 162 4.94 -4.57 -7.68
N ARG A 163 5.05 -4.53 -9.01
CA ARG A 163 4.89 -3.33 -9.85
C ARG A 163 3.95 -3.61 -11.02
N GLU A 164 3.09 -2.63 -11.33
CA GLU A 164 2.12 -2.62 -12.44
C GLU A 164 2.16 -1.28 -13.17
#